data_AF-A0A2T4D350-F1
#
_entry.id   AF-A0A2T4D350-F1
#
_cell.length_a   1.000
_cell.length_b   1.000
_cell.length_c   1.000
_cell.angle_alpha   90.00
_cell.angle_beta   90.00
_cell.angle_gamma   90.00
#
_symmetry.space_group_name_H-M   'P 1'
#
loop_
_entity.id
_entity.type
_entity.pdbx_description
1 polymer ?
#
loop_
_entity_poly.entity_id
_entity_poly.type
_entity_poly.pdbx_seq_one_letter_code
_entity_poly.pdbx_strand_id
1 'polypeptide(L)'
;LPLYRQHQRLAGAGITLSRSTLGTIVARGIDLLYPIVDAMLTSILQSQVLAMDETPIKAGKAGPGKMKQSYFWPVYGDKDEIVFTFSTSRGRQHIEEILKHRFKGTLLSDGYSAYASYIKANEGLTHAQCWVHSRRQFIAAENSWPQPAKEAISLIAKLYEIEETIQR
;
A
#
# COMPACT_ATOMS: atom_id res chain seq x y z
N LEU A 1 14.86 -13.56 -1.13
CA LEU A 1 15.15 -14.88 -1.78
C LEU A 1 14.07 -15.89 -1.37
N PRO A 2 13.42 -16.65 -2.26
CA PRO A 2 12.42 -17.66 -1.88
C PRO A 2 12.98 -18.73 -0.94
N LEU A 3 12.18 -19.25 0.01
CA LEU A 3 12.63 -20.25 1.00
C LEU A 3 13.21 -21.51 0.37
N TYR A 4 12.66 -21.96 -0.76
CA TYR A 4 13.22 -23.09 -1.51
C TYR A 4 14.67 -22.83 -1.98
N ARG A 5 14.97 -21.63 -2.47
CA ARG A 5 16.34 -21.28 -2.89
C ARG A 5 17.26 -21.07 -1.69
N GLN A 6 16.74 -20.56 -0.57
CA GLN A 6 17.49 -20.50 0.69
C GLN A 6 17.87 -21.90 1.18
N HIS A 7 16.90 -22.84 1.16
CA HIS A 7 17.12 -24.24 1.53
C HIS A 7 18.20 -24.91 0.69
N GLN A 8 18.19 -24.72 -0.64
CA GLN A 8 19.24 -25.23 -1.53
C GLN A 8 20.63 -24.65 -1.22
N ARG A 9 20.71 -23.35 -0.90
CA ARG A 9 21.97 -22.70 -0.53
C ARG A 9 22.53 -23.23 0.79
N LEU A 10 21.67 -23.43 1.79
CA LEU A 10 22.07 -24.03 3.07
C LEU A 10 22.63 -25.44 2.86
N ALA A 11 21.95 -26.27 2.05
CA ALA A 11 22.45 -27.60 1.71
C ALA A 11 23.80 -27.55 0.99
N GLY A 12 23.97 -26.61 0.04
CA GLY A 12 25.24 -26.39 -0.65
C GLY A 12 26.38 -25.92 0.26
N ALA A 13 26.05 -25.30 1.40
CA ALA A 13 27.01 -24.90 2.44
C ALA A 13 27.25 -26.00 3.49
N GLY A 14 26.74 -27.22 3.29
CA GLY A 14 26.88 -28.33 4.24
C GLY A 14 25.91 -28.29 5.43
N ILE A 15 24.91 -27.39 5.41
CA ILE A 15 23.92 -27.25 6.48
C ILE A 15 22.69 -28.11 6.14
N THR A 16 22.54 -29.22 6.83
CA THR A 16 21.39 -30.13 6.67
C THR A 16 20.22 -29.66 7.54
N LEU A 17 19.18 -29.11 6.90
CA LEU A 17 17.95 -28.67 7.55
C LEU A 17 16.74 -29.13 6.73
N SER A 18 15.64 -29.52 7.39
CA SER A 18 14.40 -29.83 6.69
C SER A 18 13.69 -28.55 6.21
N ARG A 19 12.89 -28.63 5.14
CA ARG A 19 12.10 -27.48 4.66
C ARG A 19 11.08 -27.01 5.69
N SER A 20 10.48 -27.94 6.45
CA SER A 20 9.51 -27.60 7.50
C SER A 20 10.19 -26.84 8.62
N THR A 21 11.36 -27.28 9.08
CA THR A 21 12.12 -26.57 10.12
C THR A 21 12.50 -25.16 9.67
N LEU A 22 12.99 -24.98 8.43
CA LEU A 22 13.28 -23.65 7.89
C LEU A 22 12.03 -22.75 7.87
N GLY A 23 10.89 -23.30 7.44
CA GLY A 23 9.61 -22.59 7.44
C GLY A 23 9.19 -22.16 8.85
N THR A 24 9.31 -23.04 9.84
CA THR A 24 8.98 -22.74 11.25
C THR A 24 9.90 -21.66 11.82
N ILE A 25 11.21 -21.70 11.56
CA ILE A 25 12.15 -20.68 12.04
C ILE A 25 11.77 -19.31 11.48
N VAL A 26 11.49 -19.24 10.18
CA VAL A 26 11.10 -17.99 9.51
C VAL A 26 9.76 -17.48 10.06
N ALA A 27 8.78 -18.35 10.25
CA ALA A 27 7.48 -17.99 10.83
C ALA A 27 7.63 -17.41 12.23
N ARG A 28 8.40 -18.07 13.11
CA ARG A 28 8.67 -17.55 14.47
C ARG A 28 9.40 -16.22 14.45
N GLY A 29 10.33 -16.03 13.51
CA GLY A 29 10.99 -14.74 13.32
C GLY A 29 10.00 -13.64 12.92
N ILE A 30 9.05 -13.95 12.04
CA ILE A 30 7.96 -13.03 11.67
C ILE A 30 7.04 -12.75 12.85
N ASP A 31 6.73 -13.75 13.68
CA ASP A 31 5.86 -13.59 14.84
C ASP A 31 6.39 -12.51 15.81
N LEU A 32 7.72 -12.44 15.96
CA LEU A 32 8.39 -11.44 16.79
C LEU A 32 8.34 -10.02 16.20
N LEU A 33 8.03 -9.86 14.92
CA LEU A 33 7.93 -8.56 14.25
C LEU A 33 6.52 -7.94 14.35
N TYR A 34 5.48 -8.71 14.67
CA TYR A 34 4.12 -8.18 14.77
C TYR A 34 3.98 -6.99 15.74
N PRO A 35 4.58 -7.00 16.94
CA PRO A 35 4.50 -5.83 17.84
C PRO A 35 5.07 -4.55 17.24
N ILE A 36 6.10 -4.67 16.38
CA ILE A 36 6.70 -3.52 15.68
C ILE A 36 5.71 -2.99 14.64
N VAL A 37 5.10 -3.88 13.85
CA VAL A 37 4.08 -3.52 12.86
C VAL A 37 2.88 -2.84 13.52
N ASP A 38 2.41 -3.36 14.66
CA ASP A 38 1.28 -2.80 15.40
C ASP A 38 1.58 -1.41 15.98
N ALA A 39 2.80 -1.22 16.49
CA ALA A 39 3.28 0.07 16.98
C ALA A 39 3.38 1.10 15.85
N MET A 40 3.98 0.71 14.71
CA MET A 40 4.08 1.57 13.53
C MET A 40 2.70 1.93 12.99
N LEU A 41 1.78 0.95 12.87
CA LEU A 41 0.42 1.22 12.41
C LEU A 41 -0.30 2.18 13.37
N THR A 42 -0.10 2.01 14.68
CA THR A 42 -0.67 2.94 15.67
C THR A 42 -0.11 4.36 15.51
N SER A 43 1.18 4.53 15.23
CA SER A 43 1.77 5.85 14.95
C SER A 43 1.23 6.45 13.64
N ILE A 44 1.18 5.67 12.57
CA ILE A 44 0.64 6.11 11.26
C ILE A 44 -0.80 6.60 11.39
N LEU A 45 -1.64 5.91 12.17
CA LEU A 45 -3.05 6.31 12.37
C LEU A 45 -3.21 7.61 13.17
N GLN A 46 -2.15 8.17 13.75
CA GLN A 46 -2.13 9.49 14.40
C GLN A 46 -1.72 10.63 13.45
N SER A 47 -1.42 10.33 12.19
CA SER A 47 -1.05 11.34 11.19
C SER A 47 -2.22 12.29 10.90
N GLN A 48 -1.91 13.51 10.45
CA GLN A 48 -2.88 14.46 9.90
C GLN A 48 -3.21 14.13 8.44
N VAL A 49 -2.21 13.69 7.68
CA VAL A 49 -2.37 13.16 6.33
C VAL A 49 -1.92 11.70 6.32
N LEU A 50 -2.75 10.85 5.75
CA LEU A 50 -2.44 9.43 5.60
C LEU A 50 -2.59 9.09 4.13
N ALA A 51 -1.55 8.55 3.52
CA ALA A 51 -1.62 8.04 2.17
C ALA A 51 -1.89 6.54 2.18
N MET A 52 -2.82 6.09 1.36
CA MET A 52 -3.17 4.69 1.23
C MET A 52 -3.41 4.32 -0.22
N ASP A 53 -2.91 3.16 -0.61
CA ASP A 53 -3.04 2.61 -1.96
C ASP A 53 -3.22 1.08 -1.85
N GLU A 54 -3.56 0.43 -2.96
CA GLU A 54 -3.69 -1.02 -3.02
C GLU A 54 -2.98 -1.61 -4.23
N THR A 55 -2.07 -2.54 -3.96
CA THR A 55 -1.29 -3.22 -4.99
C THR A 55 -1.78 -4.66 -5.14
N PRO A 56 -2.28 -5.06 -6.32
CA PRO A 56 -2.70 -6.43 -6.56
C PRO A 56 -1.50 -7.39 -6.55
N ILE A 57 -1.64 -8.49 -5.82
CA ILE A 57 -0.66 -9.58 -5.77
C ILE A 57 -1.33 -10.94 -5.98
N LYS A 58 -0.51 -11.94 -6.28
CA LYS A 58 -0.92 -13.34 -6.30
C LYS A 58 -0.39 -14.02 -5.05
N ALA A 59 -1.27 -14.44 -4.15
CA ALA A 59 -0.91 -15.07 -2.89
C ALA A 59 -1.82 -16.26 -2.59
N GLY A 60 -1.23 -17.37 -2.14
CA GLY A 60 -1.97 -18.60 -1.84
C GLY A 60 -2.49 -19.35 -3.07
N LYS A 61 -2.83 -20.63 -2.89
CA LYS A 61 -3.29 -21.53 -3.96
C LYS A 61 -4.82 -21.41 -4.13
N ALA A 62 -5.28 -21.15 -5.35
CA ALA A 62 -6.69 -21.15 -5.73
C ALA A 62 -7.10 -22.45 -6.46
N GLY A 63 -6.12 -23.24 -6.92
CA GLY A 63 -6.30 -24.48 -7.66
C GLY A 63 -4.98 -24.91 -8.33
N PRO A 64 -4.97 -25.98 -9.15
CA PRO A 64 -3.80 -26.35 -9.94
C PRO A 64 -3.36 -25.18 -10.84
N GLY A 65 -2.11 -24.73 -10.71
CA GLY A 65 -1.55 -23.62 -11.50
C GLY A 65 -2.16 -22.23 -11.25
N LYS A 66 -3.15 -22.10 -10.36
CA LYS A 66 -3.85 -20.82 -10.09
C LYS A 66 -3.56 -20.32 -8.68
N MET A 67 -3.25 -19.04 -8.58
CA MET A 67 -3.08 -18.33 -7.31
C MET A 67 -4.28 -17.45 -7.00
N LYS A 68 -4.59 -17.23 -5.72
CA LYS A 68 -5.67 -16.31 -5.34
C LYS A 68 -5.23 -14.88 -5.64
N GLN A 69 -6.17 -14.07 -6.11
CA GLN A 69 -5.98 -12.62 -6.15
C GLN A 69 -6.00 -12.11 -4.71
N SER A 70 -5.04 -11.28 -4.36
CA SER A 70 -4.95 -10.63 -3.05
C SER A 70 -4.33 -9.24 -3.23
N TYR A 71 -4.23 -8.49 -2.15
CA TYR A 71 -3.82 -7.09 -2.18
C TYR A 71 -2.93 -6.80 -0.98
N PHE A 72 -1.81 -6.11 -1.24
CA PHE A 72 -1.15 -5.36 -0.19
C PHE A 72 -1.70 -3.94 -0.19
N TRP A 73 -1.87 -3.39 1.01
CA TRP A 73 -2.30 -2.03 1.24
C TRP A 73 -1.20 -1.31 2.02
N PRO A 74 -0.28 -0.64 1.31
CA PRO A 74 0.62 0.32 1.95
C PRO A 74 -0.18 1.44 2.59
N VAL A 75 0.16 1.72 3.84
CA VAL A 75 -0.37 2.83 4.62
C VAL A 75 0.84 3.67 5.02
N TYR A 76 0.86 4.93 4.62
CA TYR A 76 1.96 5.86 4.84
C TYR A 76 1.50 7.03 5.70
N GLY A 77 2.27 7.31 6.75
CA GLY A 77 1.99 8.41 7.69
C GLY A 77 2.96 9.58 7.55
N ASP A 78 2.67 10.66 8.26
CA ASP A 78 3.40 11.95 8.16
C ASP A 78 4.85 11.91 8.68
N LYS A 79 5.24 10.85 9.40
CA LYS A 79 6.58 10.70 9.99
C LYS A 79 7.50 9.81 9.15
N ASP A 80 7.22 9.69 7.85
CA ASP A 80 7.90 8.78 6.93
C ASP A 80 7.82 7.30 7.34
N GLU A 81 6.71 6.94 8.00
CA GLU A 81 6.41 5.58 8.44
C GLU A 81 5.54 4.87 7.40
N ILE A 82 5.83 3.59 7.14
CA ILE A 82 5.03 2.76 6.22
C ILE A 82 4.74 1.38 6.82
N VAL A 83 3.48 0.95 6.69
CA VAL A 83 3.04 -0.41 7.01
C VAL A 83 2.31 -1.02 5.81
N PHE A 84 2.61 -2.27 5.49
CA PHE A 84 1.91 -3.03 4.47
C PHE A 84 0.95 -4.01 5.14
N THR A 85 -0.35 -3.75 4.99
CA THR A 85 -1.38 -4.70 5.43
C THR A 85 -1.80 -5.60 4.26
N PHE A 86 -2.36 -6.77 4.55
CA PHE A 86 -2.73 -7.76 3.55
C PHE A 86 -4.22 -8.06 3.57
N SER A 87 -4.83 -8.20 2.40
CA SER A 87 -6.21 -8.65 2.25
C SER A 87 -6.38 -9.58 1.06
N THR A 88 -7.28 -10.55 1.17
CA THR A 88 -7.75 -11.34 0.02
C THR A 88 -8.83 -10.63 -0.79
N SER A 89 -9.27 -9.45 -0.37
CA SER A 89 -10.29 -8.62 -1.01
C SER A 89 -9.74 -7.22 -1.30
N ARG A 90 -10.27 -6.56 -2.33
CA ARG A 90 -10.05 -5.12 -2.58
C ARG A 90 -11.16 -4.26 -1.96
N GLY A 91 -12.08 -4.88 -1.22
CA GLY A 91 -13.29 -4.21 -0.74
C GLY A 91 -13.02 -3.19 0.36
N ARG A 92 -13.95 -2.24 0.47
CA ARG A 92 -14.01 -1.22 1.52
C ARG A 92 -13.87 -1.79 2.94
N GLN A 93 -14.32 -3.02 3.18
CA GLN A 93 -14.19 -3.69 4.49
C GLN A 93 -12.75 -3.66 5.01
N HIS A 94 -11.74 -3.81 4.14
CA HIS A 94 -10.35 -3.77 4.58
C HIS A 94 -9.94 -2.38 5.07
N ILE A 95 -10.45 -1.33 4.42
CA ILE A 95 -10.24 0.08 4.83
C ILE A 95 -10.85 0.30 6.23
N GLU A 96 -12.05 -0.22 6.47
CA GLU A 96 -12.73 -0.14 7.77
C GLU A 96 -11.95 -0.89 8.85
N GLU A 97 -11.39 -2.05 8.52
CA GLU A 97 -10.59 -2.87 9.43
C GLU A 97 -9.22 -2.27 9.75
N ILE A 98 -8.59 -1.51 8.85
CA ILE A 98 -7.32 -0.83 9.16
C ILE A 98 -7.61 0.44 9.96
N LEU A 99 -8.50 1.29 9.45
CA LEU A 99 -8.67 2.64 9.99
C LEU A 99 -9.53 2.65 11.26
N LYS A 100 -10.43 1.66 11.47
CA LYS A 100 -11.26 1.40 12.68
C LYS A 100 -11.77 2.63 13.44
N HIS A 101 -12.13 3.72 12.74
CA HIS A 101 -12.46 5.03 13.33
C HIS A 101 -11.34 5.68 14.18
N ARG A 102 -10.13 5.14 14.16
CA ARG A 102 -8.94 5.63 14.87
C ARG A 102 -8.23 6.77 14.12
N PHE A 103 -8.47 6.89 12.82
CA PHE A 103 -7.94 7.97 12.00
C PHE A 103 -8.98 9.06 11.77
N LYS A 104 -8.54 10.30 11.90
CA LYS A 104 -9.26 11.54 11.53
C LYS A 104 -8.24 12.45 10.83
N GLY A 105 -8.63 13.08 9.74
CA GLY A 105 -7.71 13.87 8.93
C GLY A 105 -7.90 13.65 7.44
N THR A 106 -6.85 13.88 6.67
CA THR A 106 -6.87 13.78 5.21
C THR A 106 -6.40 12.41 4.76
N LEU A 107 -7.29 11.65 4.12
CA LEU A 107 -6.94 10.40 3.45
C LEU A 107 -6.57 10.71 2.00
N LEU A 108 -5.29 10.57 1.67
CA LEU A 108 -4.77 10.67 0.30
C LEU A 108 -4.82 9.29 -0.36
N SER A 109 -5.64 9.13 -1.39
CA SER A 109 -5.73 7.87 -2.14
C SER A 109 -5.89 8.12 -3.64
N ASP A 110 -5.99 7.06 -4.42
CA ASP A 110 -6.45 7.16 -5.80
C ASP A 110 -7.98 7.49 -5.86
N GLY A 111 -8.53 7.48 -7.09
CA GLY A 111 -9.94 7.70 -7.35
C GLY A 111 -10.85 6.49 -7.13
N TYR A 112 -10.39 5.43 -6.45
CA TYR A 112 -11.19 4.22 -6.25
C TYR A 112 -12.39 4.47 -5.33
N SER A 113 -13.56 4.02 -5.78
CA SER A 113 -14.85 4.30 -5.12
C SER A 113 -14.97 3.75 -3.71
N ALA A 114 -14.15 2.76 -3.32
CA ALA A 114 -14.12 2.23 -1.96
C ALA A 114 -13.70 3.31 -0.95
N TYR A 115 -12.70 4.15 -1.28
CA TYR A 115 -12.26 5.26 -0.44
C TYR A 115 -13.34 6.32 -0.30
N ALA A 116 -13.91 6.77 -1.43
CA ALA A 116 -14.98 7.77 -1.42
C ALA A 116 -16.21 7.29 -0.62
N SER A 117 -16.57 6.00 -0.76
CA SER A 117 -17.66 5.38 0.01
C SER A 117 -17.33 5.35 1.51
N TYR A 118 -16.12 4.94 1.88
CA TYR A 118 -15.66 4.91 3.27
C TYR A 118 -15.72 6.31 3.91
N ILE A 119 -15.18 7.31 3.23
CA ILE A 119 -15.14 8.71 3.71
C ILE A 119 -16.56 9.25 3.86
N LYS A 120 -17.45 9.03 2.90
CA LYS A 120 -18.86 9.47 3.00
C LYS A 120 -19.58 8.90 4.21
N ALA A 121 -19.20 7.70 4.66
CA ALA A 121 -19.81 7.02 5.80
C ALA A 121 -19.17 7.37 7.15
N ASN A 122 -18.10 8.18 7.17
CA ASN A 122 -17.32 8.47 8.36
C ASN A 122 -17.03 9.97 8.48
N GLU A 123 -17.46 10.57 9.59
CA GLU A 123 -17.20 12.00 9.84
C GLU A 123 -15.73 12.28 10.17
N GLY A 124 -15.28 13.53 9.99
CA GLY A 124 -13.93 13.97 10.33
C GLY A 124 -12.83 13.42 9.42
N LEU A 125 -13.20 13.00 8.21
CA LEU A 125 -12.28 12.61 7.14
C LEU A 125 -12.41 13.56 5.96
N THR A 126 -11.27 13.92 5.36
CA THR A 126 -11.19 14.66 4.10
C THR A 126 -10.58 13.75 3.06
N HIS A 127 -11.19 13.66 1.86
CA HIS A 127 -10.61 12.91 0.75
C HIS A 127 -9.69 13.80 -0.07
N ALA A 128 -8.41 13.47 -0.15
CA ALA A 128 -7.51 14.02 -1.16
C ALA A 128 -7.26 12.96 -2.23
N GLN A 129 -7.35 13.37 -3.51
CA GLN A 129 -7.03 12.49 -4.63
C GLN A 129 -5.59 12.70 -5.05
N CYS A 130 -4.89 11.59 -5.28
CA CYS A 130 -3.48 11.57 -5.60
C CYS A 130 -3.20 12.17 -6.99
N TRP A 131 -2.39 13.25 -7.03
CA TRP A 131 -1.99 13.91 -8.27
C TRP A 131 -1.17 13.03 -9.20
N VAL A 132 -0.41 12.06 -8.68
CA VAL A 132 0.34 11.10 -9.50
C VAL A 132 -0.61 10.23 -10.33
N HIS A 133 -1.72 9.81 -9.73
CA HIS A 133 -2.75 9.04 -10.43
C HIS A 133 -3.46 9.87 -11.50
N SER A 134 -3.85 11.11 -11.17
CA SER A 134 -4.45 12.05 -12.12
C SER A 134 -3.49 12.36 -13.28
N ARG A 135 -2.22 12.62 -13.00
CA ARG A 135 -1.18 12.88 -14.01
C ARG A 135 -1.01 11.71 -14.98
N ARG A 136 -1.04 10.47 -14.49
CA ARG A 136 -0.94 9.27 -15.34
C ARG A 136 -2.07 9.23 -16.39
N GLN A 137 -3.28 9.63 -16.02
CA GLN A 137 -4.41 9.68 -16.95
C GLN A 137 -4.23 10.76 -18.03
N PHE A 138 -3.71 11.93 -17.66
CA PHE A 138 -3.40 12.97 -18.65
C PHE A 138 -2.28 12.56 -19.61
N ILE A 139 -1.25 11.86 -19.14
CA ILE A 139 -0.21 11.29 -20.02
C ILE A 139 -0.83 10.31 -21.02
N ALA A 140 -1.71 9.42 -20.56
CA ALA A 140 -2.40 8.49 -21.46
C ALA A 140 -3.28 9.21 -22.50
N ALA A 141 -3.93 10.31 -22.08
CA ALA A 141 -4.78 11.12 -22.95
C ALA A 141 -4.02 11.97 -23.97
N GLU A 142 -2.71 12.19 -23.79
CA GLU A 142 -1.88 13.02 -24.69
C GLU A 142 -1.92 12.53 -26.14
N ASN A 143 -2.05 11.21 -26.35
CA ASN A 143 -2.17 10.62 -27.69
C ASN A 143 -3.46 11.04 -28.43
N SER A 144 -4.51 11.38 -27.70
CA SER A 144 -5.82 11.77 -28.27
C SER A 144 -6.07 13.27 -28.18
N TRP A 145 -5.57 13.91 -27.12
CA TRP A 145 -5.80 15.32 -26.79
C TRP A 145 -4.50 15.99 -26.33
N PRO A 146 -3.52 16.14 -27.23
CA PRO A 146 -2.15 16.52 -26.84
C PRO A 146 -2.08 17.89 -26.16
N GLN A 147 -2.82 18.88 -26.67
CA GLN A 147 -2.75 20.25 -26.14
C GLN A 147 -3.37 20.36 -24.73
N PRO A 148 -4.65 19.95 -24.50
CA PRO A 148 -5.22 19.97 -23.15
C PRO A 148 -4.47 19.09 -22.14
N ALA A 149 -3.96 17.93 -22.58
CA ALA A 149 -3.19 17.03 -21.71
C ALA A 149 -1.88 17.67 -21.23
N LYS A 150 -1.12 18.31 -22.13
CA LYS A 150 0.12 19.02 -21.78
C LYS A 150 -0.13 20.19 -20.84
N GLU A 151 -1.22 20.93 -21.05
CA GLU A 151 -1.62 22.02 -20.16
C GLU A 151 -1.92 21.50 -18.75
N ALA A 152 -2.71 20.44 -18.63
CA ALA A 152 -3.01 19.80 -17.35
C ALA A 152 -1.75 19.27 -16.66
N ILE A 153 -0.86 18.58 -17.38
CA ILE A 153 0.42 18.09 -16.84
C ILE A 153 1.29 19.24 -16.35
N SER A 154 1.33 20.36 -17.07
CA SER A 154 2.09 21.56 -16.69
C SER A 154 1.52 22.23 -15.44
N LEU A 155 0.19 22.26 -15.29
CA LEU A 155 -0.44 22.76 -14.07
C LEU A 155 -0.14 21.85 -12.86
N ILE A 156 -0.17 20.53 -13.04
CA ILE A 156 0.22 19.60 -11.98
C ILE A 156 1.69 19.78 -11.59
N ALA A 157 2.58 20.02 -12.55
CA ALA A 157 3.99 20.29 -12.26
C ALA A 157 4.18 21.51 -11.36
N LYS A 158 3.42 22.59 -11.58
CA LYS A 158 3.43 23.78 -10.71
C LYS A 158 2.99 23.47 -9.27
N LEU A 159 2.07 22.51 -9.08
CA LEU A 159 1.69 22.08 -7.74
C LEU A 159 2.86 21.41 -7.01
N TYR A 160 3.65 20.59 -7.71
CA TYR A 160 4.83 19.95 -7.13
C TYR A 160 5.95 20.96 -6.81
N GLU A 161 6.13 21.99 -7.62
CA GLU A 161 7.07 23.09 -7.32
C GLU A 161 6.69 23.83 -6.02
N ILE A 162 5.39 24.05 -5.81
CA ILE A 162 4.88 24.65 -4.57
C ILE A 162 5.08 23.70 -3.39
N GLU A 163 4.78 22.41 -3.55
CA GLU A 163 4.98 21.39 -2.52
C GLU A 163 6.44 21.33 -2.06
N GLU A 164 7.39 21.32 -3.01
CA GLU A 164 8.83 21.32 -2.71
C GLU A 164 9.25 22.58 -1.93
N THR A 165 8.59 23.72 -2.19
CA THR A 165 8.88 24.98 -1.48
C THR A 165 8.35 24.96 -0.04
N ILE A 166 7.21 24.30 0.21
CA ILE A 166 6.56 24.25 1.54
C ILE A 166 7.19 23.17 2.44
N GLN A 167 7.73 22.10 1.86
CA GLN A 167 8.36 21.01 2.62
C GLN A 167 9.80 21.30 3.09
N ARG A 168 10.41 22.43 2.67
CA ARG A 168 11.72 22.91 3.15
C ARG A 168 11.59 23.80 4.38
#